data_AF-A0A966PKH1-F1
#
_entry.id   AF-A0A966PKH1-F1
#
_cell.length_a   1.000
_cell.length_b   1.000
_cell.length_c   1.000
_cell.angle_alpha   90.00
_cell.angle_beta   90.00
_cell.angle_gamma   90.00
#
_symmetry.space_group_name_H-M   'P 1'
#
loop_
_entity.id
_entity.type
_entity.pdbx_description
1 polymer ?
#
loop_
_entity_poly.entity_id
_entity_poly.type
_entity_poly.pdbx_seq_one_letter_code
_entity_poly.pdbx_strand_id
1 'polypeptide(L)'
;MSHSVDWSAVKADFPVLQRRIDGQRLVYLDSANTSQKPNSVIDTMADFMRHGYAPINRSAYRLAGEATDAFEGARTKVQRFINAPGAHEVVFTKNATESLNLIAATWGRANLRRGDVVVLTHMEHHANIVPWHMLAAERGIELRWIP
;
A
#
# COMPACT_ATOMS: atom_id res chain seq x y z
N MET A 1 -32.73 3.73 -4.91
CA MET A 1 -32.95 2.31 -4.57
C MET A 1 -31.79 1.87 -3.70
N SER A 2 -32.04 1.47 -2.46
CA SER A 2 -30.98 0.90 -1.60
C SER A 2 -30.72 -0.52 -2.07
N HIS A 3 -29.60 -0.75 -2.74
CA HIS A 3 -29.14 -2.11 -3.00
C HIS A 3 -28.52 -2.64 -1.71
N SER A 4 -29.18 -3.60 -1.08
CA SER A 4 -28.58 -4.35 0.03
C SER A 4 -27.41 -5.17 -0.50
N VAL A 5 -26.26 -5.07 0.17
CA VAL A 5 -25.06 -5.86 -0.17
C VAL A 5 -25.32 -7.35 0.11
N ASP A 6 -25.04 -8.21 -0.87
CA ASP A 6 -25.05 -9.66 -0.68
C ASP A 6 -23.72 -10.13 -0.05
N TRP A 7 -23.72 -10.24 1.28
CA TRP A 7 -22.55 -10.68 2.03
C TRP A 7 -22.15 -12.14 1.76
N SER A 8 -23.09 -12.99 1.34
CA SER A 8 -22.81 -14.40 1.02
C SER A 8 -21.99 -14.49 -0.26
N ALA A 9 -22.38 -13.71 -1.28
CA ALA A 9 -21.62 -13.57 -2.51
C ALA A 9 -20.21 -13.00 -2.25
N VAL A 10 -20.10 -11.90 -1.49
CA VAL A 10 -18.79 -11.32 -1.12
C VAL A 10 -17.91 -12.33 -0.40
N LYS A 11 -18.46 -13.09 0.56
CA LYS A 11 -17.69 -14.09 1.31
C LYS A 11 -17.22 -15.25 0.42
N ALA A 12 -18.00 -15.63 -0.60
CA ALA A 12 -17.63 -16.69 -1.53
C ALA A 12 -16.37 -16.35 -2.33
N ASP A 13 -16.08 -15.06 -2.56
CA ASP A 13 -14.87 -14.62 -3.25
C ASP A 13 -13.58 -14.82 -2.43
N PHE A 14 -13.66 -15.01 -1.11
CA PHE A 14 -12.50 -15.19 -0.24
C PHE A 14 -12.34 -16.67 0.14
N PRO A 15 -11.56 -17.47 -0.62
CA PRO A 15 -11.53 -18.92 -0.46
C PRO A 15 -11.07 -19.37 0.93
N VAL A 16 -10.16 -18.62 1.56
CA VAL A 16 -9.65 -18.91 2.90
C VAL A 16 -10.75 -18.90 3.98
N LEU A 17 -11.84 -18.15 3.80
CA LEU A 17 -12.92 -18.07 4.78
C LEU A 17 -13.81 -19.34 4.80
N GLN A 18 -13.65 -20.24 3.83
CA GLN A 18 -14.28 -21.56 3.83
C GLN A 18 -13.48 -22.59 4.64
N ARG A 19 -12.24 -22.27 5.02
CA ARG A 19 -11.41 -23.19 5.78
C ARG A 19 -11.97 -23.47 7.17
N ARG A 20 -11.70 -24.69 7.63
CA ARG A 20 -11.87 -25.08 9.03
C ARG A 20 -10.52 -25.14 9.74
N ILE A 21 -10.51 -24.70 10.98
CA ILE A 21 -9.40 -24.79 11.94
C ILE A 21 -9.98 -25.47 13.17
N ASP A 22 -9.35 -26.57 13.60
CA ASP A 22 -9.80 -27.38 14.75
C ASP A 22 -11.28 -27.80 14.65
N GLY A 23 -11.70 -28.18 13.44
CA GLY A 23 -13.07 -28.57 13.14
C GLY A 23 -14.07 -27.42 13.09
N GLN A 24 -13.70 -26.17 13.39
CA GLN A 24 -14.58 -25.00 13.34
C GLN A 24 -14.33 -24.15 12.11
N ARG A 25 -15.37 -23.48 11.59
CA ARG A 25 -15.21 -22.55 10.46
C ARG A 25 -14.38 -21.34 10.91
N LEU A 26 -13.44 -20.89 10.07
CA LEU A 26 -12.64 -19.70 10.34
C LEU A 26 -13.53 -18.46 10.54
N VAL A 27 -13.31 -17.76 11.66
CA VAL A 27 -13.82 -16.41 11.93
C VAL A 27 -12.60 -15.50 12.07
N TYR A 28 -12.29 -14.75 10.99
CA TYR A 28 -11.10 -13.92 10.92
C TYR A 28 -11.40 -12.48 11.35
N LEU A 29 -10.95 -12.09 12.54
CA LEU A 29 -11.19 -10.76 13.13
C LEU A 29 -9.90 -9.94 13.31
N ASP A 30 -8.90 -10.18 12.45
CA ASP A 30 -7.58 -9.50 12.49
C ASP A 30 -7.29 -8.72 11.18
N SER A 31 -8.34 -8.29 10.47
CA SER A 31 -8.20 -7.61 9.17
C SER A 31 -7.48 -6.25 9.27
N ALA A 32 -7.44 -5.64 10.46
CA ALA A 32 -6.70 -4.40 10.68
C ALA A 32 -5.17 -4.59 10.57
N ASN A 33 -4.67 -5.80 10.83
CA ASN A 33 -3.28 -6.18 10.65
C ASN A 33 -3.01 -6.59 9.18
N THR A 34 -3.80 -7.52 8.63
CA THR A 34 -3.78 -7.84 7.20
C THR A 34 -5.11 -8.42 6.72
N SER A 35 -5.57 -8.02 5.54
CA SER A 35 -6.82 -8.55 4.97
C SER A 35 -6.60 -9.85 4.19
N GLN A 36 -7.63 -10.70 4.17
CA GLN A 36 -7.69 -11.84 3.25
C GLN A 36 -7.84 -11.36 1.80
N LYS A 37 -7.53 -12.24 0.83
CA LYS A 37 -7.44 -11.88 -0.59
C LYS A 37 -8.58 -12.59 -1.34
N PRO A 38 -9.37 -11.87 -2.16
CA PRO A 38 -10.37 -12.50 -2.99
C PRO A 38 -9.72 -13.25 -4.17
N ASN A 39 -10.44 -14.18 -4.80
CA ASN A 39 -9.97 -14.95 -5.94
C ASN A 39 -9.45 -14.06 -7.06
N SER A 40 -10.13 -12.95 -7.37
CA SER A 40 -9.69 -12.02 -8.42
C SER A 40 -8.27 -11.49 -8.24
N VAL A 41 -7.83 -11.25 -6.99
CA VAL A 41 -6.45 -10.83 -6.67
C VAL A 41 -5.49 -12.00 -6.85
N ILE A 42 -5.84 -13.17 -6.32
CA ILE A 42 -5.01 -14.38 -6.40
C ILE A 42 -4.78 -14.78 -7.86
N ASP A 43 -5.87 -14.82 -8.64
CA ASP A 43 -5.85 -15.23 -10.04
C ASP A 43 -5.08 -14.24 -10.90
N THR A 44 -5.23 -12.93 -10.69
CA THR A 44 -4.45 -11.91 -11.42
C THR A 44 -2.96 -12.06 -11.15
N MET A 45 -2.55 -12.28 -9.89
CA MET A 45 -1.15 -12.48 -9.55
C MET A 45 -0.60 -13.78 -10.16
N ALA A 46 -1.36 -14.87 -10.08
CA ALA A 46 -0.95 -16.16 -10.63
C ALA A 46 -0.88 -16.13 -12.16
N ASP A 47 -1.83 -15.49 -12.82
CA ASP A 47 -1.86 -15.32 -14.27
C ASP A 47 -0.69 -14.48 -14.77
N PHE A 48 -0.41 -13.35 -14.12
CA PHE A 48 0.76 -12.53 -14.45
C PHE A 48 2.06 -13.32 -14.33
N MET A 49 2.22 -14.12 -13.26
CA MET A 49 3.41 -14.97 -13.10
C MET A 49 3.52 -16.08 -14.14
N ARG A 50 2.40 -16.63 -14.60
CA ARG A 50 2.39 -17.71 -15.61
C ARG A 50 2.59 -17.19 -17.04
N HIS A 51 2.06 -16.01 -17.36
CA HIS A 51 1.92 -15.57 -18.75
C HIS A 51 2.51 -14.18 -19.05
N GLY A 52 2.70 -13.33 -18.03
CA GLY A 52 3.06 -11.91 -18.21
C GLY A 52 4.38 -11.48 -17.56
N TYR A 53 5.10 -12.39 -16.90
CA TYR A 53 6.28 -12.02 -16.11
C TYR A 53 7.49 -11.68 -17.00
N ALA A 54 7.83 -10.39 -17.01
CA ALA A 54 9.03 -9.86 -17.66
C ALA A 54 9.53 -8.58 -16.95
N PRO A 55 10.78 -8.17 -17.17
CA PRO A 55 11.29 -6.89 -16.71
C PRO A 55 10.42 -5.72 -17.18
N ILE A 56 10.15 -4.79 -16.27
CA ILE A 56 9.43 -3.54 -16.54
C ILE A 56 10.45 -2.42 -16.81
N ASN A 57 10.36 -1.83 -18.00
CA ASN A 57 11.12 -0.70 -18.55
C ASN A 57 11.08 -0.82 -20.08
N ARG A 58 11.47 0.24 -20.81
CA ARG A 58 11.43 0.34 -22.30
C ARG A 58 12.24 -0.75 -23.01
N SER A 59 11.77 -1.99 -22.92
CA SER A 59 12.37 -3.20 -23.46
C SER A 59 11.81 -3.46 -24.86
N ALA A 60 12.63 -4.02 -25.74
CA ALA A 60 12.35 -4.10 -27.17
C ALA A 60 11.42 -5.26 -27.60
N TYR A 61 11.00 -6.14 -26.67
CA TYR A 61 10.21 -7.33 -26.98
C TYR A 61 8.83 -7.32 -26.34
N ARG A 62 7.87 -7.98 -27.01
CA ARG A 62 6.43 -7.91 -26.73
C ARG A 62 6.07 -8.15 -25.26
N LEU A 63 6.58 -9.22 -24.66
CA LEU A 63 6.25 -9.60 -23.29
C LEU A 63 6.66 -8.54 -22.26
N ALA A 64 7.80 -7.88 -22.44
CA ALA A 64 8.23 -6.80 -21.54
C ALA A 64 7.42 -5.51 -21.75
N GLY A 65 6.97 -5.24 -22.98
CA GLY A 65 5.99 -4.19 -23.27
C GLY A 65 4.68 -4.43 -22.52
N GLU A 66 4.11 -5.63 -22.64
CA GLU A 66 2.87 -6.03 -21.95
C GLU A 66 3.00 -5.97 -20.43
N ALA A 67 4.14 -6.39 -19.86
CA ALA A 67 4.41 -6.28 -18.43
C ALA A 67 4.47 -4.81 -17.96
N THR A 68 5.10 -3.94 -18.78
CA THR A 68 5.18 -2.50 -18.50
C THR A 68 3.79 -1.86 -18.54
N ASP A 69 2.98 -2.20 -19.55
CA ASP A 69 1.61 -1.70 -19.68
C ASP A 69 0.73 -2.15 -18.51
N ALA A 70 0.87 -3.39 -18.05
CA ALA A 70 0.16 -3.90 -16.87
C ALA A 70 0.55 -3.13 -15.59
N PHE A 71 1.84 -2.85 -15.41
CA PHE A 71 2.36 -2.12 -14.25
C PHE A 71 1.92 -0.65 -14.24
N GLU A 72 2.04 0.07 -15.36
CA GLU A 72 1.57 1.46 -15.47
C GLU A 72 0.04 1.58 -15.48
N GLY A 73 -0.65 0.55 -15.98
CA GLY A 73 -2.09 0.38 -15.82
C GLY A 73 -2.50 0.27 -14.35
N ALA A 74 -1.75 -0.48 -13.53
CA ALA A 74 -1.97 -0.54 -12.09
C ALA A 74 -1.74 0.82 -11.42
N ARG A 75 -0.70 1.57 -11.82
CA ARG A 75 -0.46 2.95 -11.34
C ARG A 75 -1.63 3.87 -11.61
N THR A 76 -2.17 3.82 -12.82
CA THR A 76 -3.35 4.60 -13.23
C THR A 76 -4.58 4.22 -12.42
N LYS A 77 -4.78 2.93 -12.12
CA LYS A 77 -5.87 2.48 -11.24
C LYS A 77 -5.73 3.02 -9.82
N VAL A 78 -4.53 3.01 -9.24
CA VAL A 78 -4.28 3.60 -7.92
C VAL A 78 -4.51 5.11 -7.93
N GLN A 79 -4.04 5.82 -8.96
CA GLN A 79 -4.28 7.25 -9.15
C GLN A 79 -5.77 7.58 -9.10
N ARG A 80 -6.61 6.82 -9.83
CA ARG A 80 -8.07 7.00 -9.80
C ARG A 80 -8.67 6.65 -8.44
N PHE A 81 -8.20 5.59 -7.81
CA PHE A 81 -8.72 5.12 -6.51
C PHE A 81 -8.54 6.18 -5.40
N ILE A 82 -7.40 6.87 -5.37
CA ILE A 82 -7.12 7.94 -4.40
C ILE A 82 -7.42 9.34 -4.94
N ASN A 83 -7.98 9.44 -6.15
CA ASN A 83 -8.27 10.70 -6.84
C ASN A 83 -7.05 11.65 -6.95
N ALA A 84 -5.86 11.12 -7.25
CA ALA A 84 -4.67 11.95 -7.47
C ALA A 84 -4.75 12.68 -8.83
N PRO A 85 -4.21 13.92 -8.95
CA PRO A 85 -4.19 14.66 -10.21
C PRO A 85 -3.50 13.94 -11.39
N GLY A 86 -2.42 13.19 -11.13
CA GLY A 86 -1.68 12.49 -12.17
C GLY A 86 -1.11 11.15 -11.75
N ALA A 87 -0.98 10.22 -12.69
CA ALA A 87 -0.41 8.89 -12.40
C ALA A 87 1.06 8.98 -11.94
N HIS A 88 1.81 9.96 -12.44
CA HIS A 88 3.21 10.20 -12.07
C HIS A 88 3.40 10.65 -10.61
N GLU A 89 2.34 11.06 -9.92
CA GLU A 89 2.37 11.39 -8.49
C GLU A 89 2.22 10.13 -7.60
N VAL A 90 1.90 8.98 -8.19
CA VAL A 90 1.80 7.70 -7.48
C VAL A 90 3.15 7.00 -7.54
N VAL A 91 3.83 6.87 -6.39
CA VAL A 91 5.06 6.10 -6.25
C VAL A 91 4.76 4.76 -5.56
N PHE A 92 5.11 3.66 -6.22
CA PHE A 92 5.01 2.33 -5.62
C PHE A 92 6.18 2.10 -4.68
N THR A 93 5.86 1.66 -3.46
CA THR A 93 6.80 1.22 -2.43
C THR A 93 6.36 -0.15 -1.93
N LYS A 94 7.21 -0.81 -1.15
CA LYS A 94 6.94 -2.11 -0.53
C LYS A 94 5.72 -2.06 0.41
N ASN A 95 5.59 -0.98 1.18
CA ASN A 95 4.51 -0.77 2.15
C ASN A 95 4.44 0.70 2.62
N ALA A 96 3.42 1.03 3.41
CA ALA A 96 3.24 2.37 3.97
C ALA A 96 4.43 2.85 4.84
N THR A 97 5.10 1.93 5.55
CA THR A 97 6.28 2.27 6.36
C THR A 97 7.42 2.78 5.47
N GLU A 98 7.67 2.13 4.33
CA GLU A 98 8.68 2.58 3.38
C GLU A 98 8.30 3.92 2.72
N SER A 99 7.01 4.13 2.41
CA SER A 99 6.55 5.44 1.89
C SER A 99 6.84 6.59 2.86
N LEU A 100 6.59 6.40 4.15
CA LEU A 100 6.86 7.42 5.18
C LEU A 100 8.37 7.66 5.36
N ASN A 101 9.17 6.60 5.32
CA ASN A 101 10.62 6.72 5.34
C ASN A 101 11.15 7.45 4.10
N LEU A 102 10.60 7.18 2.92
CA LEU A 102 10.98 7.86 1.69
C LEU A 102 10.77 9.37 1.82
N ILE A 103 9.63 9.80 2.36
CA ILE A 103 9.33 11.23 2.59
C ILE A 103 10.34 11.85 3.56
N ALA A 104 10.55 11.24 4.73
CA ALA A 104 11.48 11.77 5.74
C ALA A 104 12.92 11.82 5.22
N ALA A 105 13.37 10.77 4.53
CA ALA A 105 14.74 10.64 4.03
C ALA A 105 15.04 11.49 2.79
N THR A 106 14.01 11.90 2.02
CA THR A 106 14.19 12.74 0.82
C THR A 106 13.75 14.17 1.13
N TRP A 107 12.45 14.44 1.09
CA TRP A 107 11.90 15.77 1.33
C TRP A 107 12.25 16.30 2.72
N GLY A 108 12.09 15.48 3.78
CA GLY A 108 12.39 15.89 5.15
C GLY A 108 13.85 16.32 5.31
N ARG A 109 14.80 15.49 4.88
CA ARG A 109 16.24 15.82 4.90
C ARG A 109 16.61 17.02 4.05
N ALA A 110 15.97 17.23 2.91
CA ALA A 110 16.30 18.33 2.00
C ALA A 110 15.76 19.68 2.51
N ASN A 111 14.61 19.68 3.20
CA ASN A 111 13.87 20.91 3.49
C ASN A 111 13.88 21.29 4.97
N LEU A 112 13.90 20.34 5.90
CA LEU A 112 13.82 20.63 7.33
C LEU A 112 15.21 20.91 7.92
N ARG A 113 15.25 21.88 8.83
CA ARG A 113 16.45 22.39 9.48
C ARG A 113 16.24 22.46 11.00
N ARG A 114 17.33 22.67 11.73
CA ARG A 114 17.28 22.82 13.19
C ARG A 114 16.23 23.87 13.59
N GLY A 115 15.34 23.50 14.50
CA GLY A 115 14.27 24.36 15.01
C GLY A 115 12.96 24.32 14.22
N ASP A 116 12.93 23.72 13.02
CA ASP A 116 11.67 23.46 12.32
C ASP A 116 10.84 22.42 13.08
N VAL A 117 9.51 22.50 12.95
CA VAL A 117 8.57 21.67 13.70
C VAL A 117 7.86 20.68 12.79
N VAL A 118 7.84 19.41 13.18
CA VAL A 118 6.94 18.39 12.63
C VAL A 118 5.87 18.09 13.69
N VAL A 119 4.61 18.17 13.28
CA VAL A 119 3.45 17.92 14.15
C VAL A 119 2.89 16.53 13.89
N LEU A 120 2.71 15.75 14.95
CA LEU A 120 2.17 14.39 14.95
C LEU A 120 0.99 14.31 15.93
N THR A 121 0.23 13.21 15.91
CA THR A 121 -0.84 12.94 16.90
C THR A 121 -0.41 11.85 17.89
N HIS A 122 -1.04 11.75 19.07
CA HIS A 122 -0.79 10.61 19.97
C HIS A 122 -1.30 9.27 19.42
N MET A 123 -2.12 9.27 18.37
CA MET A 123 -2.68 8.08 17.75
C MET A 123 -1.81 7.49 16.64
N GLU A 124 -0.67 8.11 16.33
CA GLU A 124 0.18 7.65 15.23
C GLU A 124 0.65 6.20 15.43
N HIS A 125 0.59 5.42 14.35
CA HIS A 125 1.28 4.14 14.30
C HIS A 125 2.80 4.39 14.30
N HIS A 126 3.59 3.50 14.91
CA HIS A 126 5.06 3.66 15.01
C HIS A 126 5.76 3.94 13.66
N ALA A 127 5.21 3.42 12.56
CA ALA A 127 5.69 3.69 11.20
C ALA A 127 5.71 5.18 10.83
N ASN A 128 4.80 5.99 11.40
CA ASN A 128 4.72 7.44 11.21
C ASN A 128 5.36 8.24 12.36
N ILE A 129 6.11 7.58 13.26
CA ILE A 129 6.79 8.24 14.38
C ILE A 129 8.31 8.11 14.20
N VAL A 130 8.79 6.88 14.00
CA VAL A 130 10.22 6.57 14.00
C VAL A 130 11.02 7.36 12.95
N PRO A 131 10.55 7.53 11.69
CA PRO A 131 11.32 8.29 10.70
C PRO A 131 11.57 9.74 11.12
N TRP A 132 10.59 10.38 11.78
CA TRP A 132 10.70 11.75 12.26
C TRP A 132 11.60 11.86 13.48
N HIS A 133 11.58 10.89 14.40
CA HIS A 133 12.53 10.82 15.51
C HIS A 133 13.97 10.69 15.03
N MET A 134 14.23 9.85 14.03
CA MET A 134 15.56 9.72 13.43
C MET A 134 16.03 11.03 12.81
N LEU A 135 15.13 11.72 12.09
CA LEU A 135 15.44 13.02 11.50
C LEU A 135 15.64 14.12 12.55
N ALA A 136 14.88 14.09 13.66
CA ALA A 136 15.07 14.98 14.81
C ALA A 136 16.44 14.79 15.46
N ALA A 137 16.87 13.54 15.66
CA ALA A 137 18.20 13.24 16.18
C ALA A 137 19.32 13.68 15.21
N GLU A 138 19.12 13.53 13.91
CA GLU A 138 20.09 13.92 12.88
C GLU A 138 20.21 15.44 12.73
N ARG A 139 19.09 16.17 12.75
CA ARG A 139 19.04 17.59 12.29
C ARG A 139 18.56 18.59 13.33
N GLY A 140 18.11 18.14 14.49
CA GLY A 140 17.58 19.01 15.54
C GLY A 140 16.25 19.68 15.18
N ILE A 141 15.42 19.01 14.37
CA ILE A 141 14.00 19.39 14.21
C ILE A 141 13.24 19.09 15.51
N GLU A 142 12.17 19.82 15.77
CA GLU A 142 11.27 19.60 16.91
C GLU A 142 10.10 18.69 16.51
N LEU A 143 9.73 17.77 17.39
CA LEU A 143 8.48 17.01 17.26
C LEU A 143 7.45 17.54 18.25
N ARG A 144 6.25 17.87 17.78
CA ARG A 144 5.13 18.30 18.62
C ARG A 144 3.94 17.36 18.44
N TRP A 145 3.19 17.18 19.51
CA TRP A 145 2.13 16.18 19.58
C TRP A 145 0.78 16.83 19.84
N ILE A 146 -0.21 16.49 19.01
CA ILE A 146 -1.61 16.81 19.22
C ILE A 146 -2.18 15.76 20.20
N PRO A 147 -2.71 16.19 21.37
CA PRO A 147 -3.23 15.30 22.40
C PRO A 147 -4.36 14.38 21.95
#